data_AF-A3MSZ5-F1
#
_entry.id   AF-A3MSZ5-F1
#
_cell.length_a   1.000
_cell.length_b   1.000
_cell.length_c   1.000
_cell.angle_alpha   90.00
_cell.angle_beta   90.00
_cell.angle_gamma   90.00
#
_symmetry.space_group_name_H-M   'P 1'
#
loop_
_entity.id
_entity.type
_entity.pdbx_description
1 polymer ?
#
loop_
_entity_poly.entity_id
_entity_poly.type
_entity_poly.pdbx_seq_one_letter_code
_entity_poly.pdbx_strand_id
1 'polypeptide(L)'
;MDREDFYMVVAPIFATYLSVSSGNEALKYTSLNAVELNEEEARRLFVASLMPTPSTQFLEDKSEVVRLYGFALAQEEAGVDRGVVVSTFLESVKALAVAKVEARVRLFESITSALGALFLLPLFFLFLWSIGVFSVDPALILATIAATALAAGAAVVLTSPQDLNPLRVYSWSIPLGILAAVPLGLLASPPLALATFGVVALAWLKAGDRLWWFQIRREVPPMLRATAAMLKEGAPPDVILARLTSKFKTAAKVAYGYYIPSRYFVLAKSMYRAITEAGGVFAIKAVEYIQSIVDIEASAVRKMAKQAAAFFLLFTAAVLVLAFSVATSVHALQDSSAVNPFFTPPPYDEVREVLSKGLSLVTASYVAVFLIPMGLHQAALIGGTAGLLVEQLLLQIL
;
A
#
# COMPACT_ATOMS: atom_id res chain seq x y z
N MET A 1 7.31 -10.25 -7.69
CA MET A 1 5.97 -10.58 -7.16
C MET A 1 6.03 -12.02 -6.70
N ASP A 2 5.46 -12.34 -5.55
CA ASP A 2 5.44 -13.71 -5.03
C ASP A 2 4.65 -14.64 -5.96
N ARG A 3 5.03 -15.93 -5.96
CA ARG A 3 4.41 -16.94 -6.82
C ARG A 3 2.90 -17.02 -6.63
N GLU A 4 2.42 -17.15 -5.40
CA GLU A 4 0.97 -17.25 -5.14
C GLU A 4 0.20 -16.02 -5.60
N ASP A 5 0.78 -14.84 -5.37
CA ASP A 5 0.19 -13.56 -5.80
C ASP A 5 0.07 -13.49 -7.31
N PHE A 6 1.02 -14.07 -8.05
CA PHE A 6 0.91 -14.24 -9.50
C PHE A 6 -0.33 -15.06 -9.88
N TYR A 7 -0.47 -16.28 -9.33
CA TYR A 7 -1.59 -17.16 -9.67
C TYR A 7 -2.97 -16.58 -9.27
N MET A 8 -3.07 -15.87 -8.14
CA MET A 8 -4.32 -15.19 -7.79
C MET A 8 -4.65 -14.02 -8.73
N VAL A 9 -3.65 -13.30 -9.23
CA VAL A 9 -3.86 -12.16 -10.14
C VAL A 9 -4.24 -12.63 -11.54
N VAL A 10 -3.65 -13.72 -12.02
CA VAL A 10 -3.89 -14.22 -13.39
C VAL A 10 -5.08 -15.18 -13.49
N ALA A 11 -5.68 -15.62 -12.38
CA ALA A 11 -6.85 -16.49 -12.36
C ALA A 11 -8.03 -15.99 -13.21
N PRO A 12 -8.40 -14.69 -13.18
CA PRO A 12 -9.43 -14.15 -14.06
C PRO A 12 -9.12 -14.31 -15.55
N ILE A 13 -7.84 -14.17 -15.93
CA ILE A 13 -7.38 -14.29 -17.33
C ILE A 13 -7.52 -15.75 -17.76
N PHE A 14 -7.00 -16.67 -16.94
CA PHE A 14 -7.07 -18.10 -17.18
C PHE A 14 -8.50 -18.60 -17.29
N ALA A 15 -9.36 -18.23 -16.34
CA ALA A 15 -10.78 -18.57 -16.34
C ALA A 15 -11.51 -18.08 -17.60
N THR A 16 -11.15 -16.90 -18.11
CA THR A 16 -11.74 -16.34 -19.32
C THR A 16 -11.37 -17.18 -20.55
N TYR A 17 -10.11 -17.57 -20.70
CA TYR A 17 -9.70 -18.44 -21.82
C TYR A 17 -10.19 -19.89 -21.66
N LEU A 18 -10.17 -20.46 -20.45
CA LEU A 18 -10.63 -21.82 -20.16
C LEU A 18 -12.12 -22.01 -20.52
N SER A 19 -12.90 -20.93 -20.50
CA SER A 19 -14.31 -21.00 -20.87
C SER A 19 -14.56 -21.37 -22.34
N VAL A 20 -13.59 -21.14 -23.23
CA VAL A 20 -13.75 -21.35 -24.69
C VAL A 20 -12.68 -22.23 -25.32
N SER A 21 -11.52 -22.37 -24.67
CA SER A 21 -10.37 -23.13 -25.18
C SER A 21 -10.03 -24.32 -24.28
N SER A 22 -9.17 -25.21 -24.77
CA SER A 22 -8.64 -26.33 -23.96
C SER A 22 -7.80 -25.82 -22.78
N GLY A 23 -7.64 -26.62 -21.73
CA GLY A 23 -6.77 -26.26 -20.60
C GLY A 23 -5.36 -25.83 -21.02
N ASN A 24 -4.76 -26.54 -21.97
CA ASN A 24 -3.43 -26.22 -22.51
C ASN A 24 -3.41 -24.84 -23.21
N GLU A 25 -4.37 -24.58 -24.08
CA GLU A 25 -4.47 -23.29 -24.76
C GLU A 25 -4.73 -22.15 -23.78
N ALA A 26 -5.60 -22.37 -22.79
CA ALA A 26 -5.87 -21.39 -21.76
C ALA A 26 -4.62 -21.03 -20.96
N LEU A 27 -3.79 -22.01 -20.60
CA LEU A 27 -2.49 -21.78 -19.95
C LEU A 27 -1.53 -21.01 -20.86
N LYS A 28 -1.47 -21.36 -22.15
CA LYS A 28 -0.64 -20.68 -23.15
C LYS A 28 -1.05 -19.21 -23.30
N TYR A 29 -2.32 -18.91 -23.53
CA TYR A 29 -2.79 -17.53 -23.65
C TYR A 29 -2.62 -16.74 -22.35
N THR A 30 -2.86 -17.37 -21.20
CA THR A 30 -2.61 -16.74 -19.89
C THR A 30 -1.13 -16.38 -19.73
N SER A 31 -0.22 -17.29 -20.08
CA SER A 31 1.22 -17.04 -19.99
C SER A 31 1.65 -15.83 -20.82
N LEU A 32 1.20 -15.74 -22.08
CA LEU A 32 1.54 -14.66 -23.01
C LEU A 32 1.02 -13.30 -22.52
N ASN A 33 -0.14 -13.28 -21.86
CA ASN A 33 -0.75 -12.06 -21.36
C ASN A 33 -0.29 -11.67 -19.95
N ALA A 34 0.39 -12.56 -19.23
CA ALA A 34 0.87 -12.34 -17.87
C ALA A 34 2.39 -12.09 -17.76
N VAL A 35 3.14 -12.11 -18.87
CA VAL A 35 4.60 -11.90 -18.87
C VAL A 35 5.02 -10.60 -18.17
N GLU A 36 4.27 -9.52 -18.37
CA GLU A 36 4.56 -8.22 -17.74
C GLU A 36 4.37 -8.21 -16.20
N LEU A 37 3.63 -9.18 -15.65
CA LEU A 37 3.44 -9.32 -14.20
C LEU A 37 4.60 -10.07 -13.55
N ASN A 38 4.97 -11.22 -14.12
CA ASN A 38 6.11 -12.02 -13.69
C ASN A 38 6.54 -12.97 -14.81
N GLU A 39 7.70 -12.69 -15.43
CA GLU A 39 8.24 -13.46 -16.55
C GLU A 39 8.54 -14.92 -16.17
N GLU A 40 9.06 -15.15 -14.97
CA GLU A 40 9.45 -16.50 -14.53
C GLU A 40 8.22 -17.41 -14.38
N GLU A 41 7.19 -16.94 -13.67
CA GLU A 41 5.95 -17.71 -13.49
C GLU A 41 5.14 -17.81 -14.77
N ALA A 42 5.14 -16.77 -15.62
CA ALA A 42 4.53 -16.86 -16.94
C ALA A 42 5.22 -17.93 -17.80
N ARG A 43 6.55 -18.02 -17.77
CA ARG A 43 7.28 -19.08 -18.46
C ARG A 43 6.94 -20.46 -17.92
N ARG A 44 6.72 -20.62 -16.62
CA ARG A 44 6.26 -21.89 -16.02
C ARG A 44 4.88 -22.29 -16.53
N LEU A 45 3.92 -21.36 -16.61
CA LEU A 45 2.62 -21.60 -17.24
C LEU A 45 2.76 -22.02 -18.70
N PHE A 46 3.65 -21.36 -19.45
CA PHE A 46 3.91 -21.69 -20.85
C PHE A 46 4.48 -23.11 -20.99
N VAL A 47 5.48 -23.48 -20.18
CA VAL A 47 6.05 -24.83 -20.21
C VAL A 47 5.00 -25.89 -19.83
N ALA A 48 4.19 -25.62 -18.81
CA ALA A 48 3.10 -26.52 -18.43
C ALA A 48 2.09 -26.70 -19.58
N SER A 49 1.79 -25.64 -20.34
CA SER A 49 0.88 -25.72 -21.49
C SER A 49 1.34 -26.64 -22.63
N LEU A 50 2.63 -26.99 -22.66
CA LEU A 50 3.20 -27.90 -23.66
C LEU A 50 3.08 -29.38 -23.24
N MET A 51 2.66 -29.65 -22.01
CA MET A 51 2.50 -31.01 -21.50
C MET A 51 1.17 -31.62 -21.97
N PRO A 52 1.10 -32.93 -22.22
CA PRO A 52 -0.15 -33.61 -22.57
C PRO A 52 -1.21 -33.55 -21.45
N THR A 53 -0.76 -33.60 -20.19
CA THR A 53 -1.60 -33.59 -18.98
C THR A 53 -1.04 -32.59 -17.96
N PRO A 54 -1.23 -31.27 -18.20
CA PRO A 54 -0.67 -30.24 -17.32
C PRO A 54 -1.20 -30.32 -15.88
N SER A 55 -2.39 -30.90 -15.67
CA SER A 55 -3.03 -31.03 -14.35
C SER A 55 -2.09 -31.64 -13.29
N THR A 56 -1.39 -32.72 -13.65
CA THR A 56 -0.48 -33.46 -12.76
C THR A 56 0.62 -32.58 -12.15
N GLN A 57 1.22 -31.70 -12.96
CA GLN A 57 2.28 -30.79 -12.51
C GLN A 57 1.78 -29.80 -11.45
N PHE A 58 0.54 -29.36 -11.55
CA PHE A 58 -0.05 -28.38 -10.63
C PHE A 58 -0.62 -29.04 -9.37
N LEU A 59 -1.13 -30.27 -9.47
CA LEU A 59 -1.70 -31.01 -8.34
C LEU A 59 -0.66 -31.37 -7.26
N GLU A 60 0.57 -31.65 -7.68
CA GLU A 60 1.69 -31.95 -6.79
C GLU A 60 2.32 -30.70 -6.15
N ASP A 61 1.84 -29.51 -6.50
CA ASP A 61 2.42 -28.26 -6.00
C ASP A 61 2.13 -28.05 -4.51
N LYS A 62 3.11 -27.46 -3.81
CA LYS A 62 2.98 -27.11 -2.39
C LYS A 62 1.97 -25.99 -2.17
N SER A 63 1.79 -25.08 -3.12
CA SER A 63 0.87 -23.94 -2.99
C SER A 63 -0.57 -24.33 -3.32
N GLU A 64 -1.49 -24.02 -2.41
CA GLU A 64 -2.93 -24.25 -2.57
C GLU A 64 -3.52 -23.57 -3.80
N VAL A 65 -3.14 -22.31 -4.05
CA VAL A 65 -3.64 -21.55 -5.21
C VAL A 65 -3.21 -22.22 -6.51
N VAL A 66 -1.98 -22.74 -6.57
CA VAL A 66 -1.45 -23.44 -7.74
C VAL A 66 -2.18 -24.77 -7.95
N ARG A 67 -2.48 -25.50 -6.87
CA ARG A 67 -3.29 -26.73 -6.95
C ARG A 67 -4.69 -26.49 -7.50
N LEU A 68 -5.31 -25.34 -7.25
CA LEU A 68 -6.61 -24.99 -7.85
C LEU A 68 -6.57 -24.94 -9.38
N TYR A 69 -5.45 -24.54 -9.99
CA TYR A 69 -5.26 -24.66 -11.44
C TYR A 69 -5.21 -26.13 -11.86
N GLY A 70 -4.48 -26.97 -11.10
CA GLY A 70 -4.44 -28.41 -11.33
C GLY A 70 -5.81 -29.07 -11.26
N PHE A 71 -6.64 -28.71 -10.27
CA PHE A 71 -8.01 -29.20 -10.15
C PHE A 71 -8.90 -28.74 -11.31
N ALA A 72 -8.80 -27.46 -11.72
CA ALA A 72 -9.57 -26.96 -12.85
C ALA A 72 -9.20 -27.67 -14.16
N LEU A 73 -7.90 -27.88 -14.40
CA LEU A 73 -7.40 -28.63 -15.56
C LEU A 73 -7.83 -30.09 -15.52
N ALA A 74 -7.72 -30.76 -14.37
CA ALA A 74 -8.15 -32.15 -14.22
C ALA A 74 -9.66 -32.33 -14.46
N GLN A 75 -10.49 -31.37 -14.04
CA GLN A 75 -11.93 -31.39 -14.30
C GLN A 75 -12.24 -31.19 -15.80
N GLU A 76 -11.51 -30.31 -16.48
CA GLU A 76 -11.64 -30.13 -17.93
C GLU A 76 -11.19 -31.38 -18.71
N GLU A 77 -10.04 -31.97 -18.33
CA GLU A 77 -9.54 -33.23 -18.87
C GLU A 77 -10.52 -34.40 -18.65
N ALA A 78 -11.25 -34.39 -17.53
CA ALA A 78 -12.30 -35.36 -17.21
C ALA A 78 -13.65 -35.09 -17.94
N GLY A 79 -13.75 -34.03 -18.73
CA GLY A 79 -14.94 -33.70 -19.53
C GLY A 79 -16.07 -33.01 -18.75
N VAL A 80 -15.77 -32.38 -17.60
CA VAL A 80 -16.76 -31.57 -16.87
C VAL A 80 -17.12 -30.32 -17.68
N ASP A 81 -18.38 -29.89 -17.61
CA ASP A 81 -18.83 -28.66 -18.27
C ASP A 81 -17.96 -27.46 -17.88
N ARG A 82 -17.42 -26.76 -18.89
CA ARG A 82 -16.49 -25.64 -18.69
C ARG A 82 -17.08 -24.51 -17.86
N GLY A 83 -18.39 -24.29 -17.94
CA GLY A 83 -19.06 -23.28 -17.14
C GLY A 83 -19.00 -23.59 -15.65
N VAL A 84 -19.17 -24.86 -15.29
CA VAL A 84 -19.03 -25.36 -13.92
C VAL A 84 -17.57 -25.28 -13.45
N VAL A 85 -16.63 -25.71 -14.29
CA VAL A 85 -15.19 -25.64 -13.98
C VAL A 85 -14.76 -24.20 -13.72
N VAL A 86 -15.12 -23.28 -14.60
CA VAL A 86 -14.75 -21.86 -14.49
C VAL A 86 -15.36 -21.21 -13.26
N SER A 87 -16.65 -21.48 -12.96
CA SER A 87 -17.29 -20.91 -11.77
C SER A 87 -16.67 -21.41 -10.48
N THR A 88 -16.49 -22.73 -10.37
CA THR A 88 -15.93 -23.35 -9.15
C THR A 88 -14.47 -22.95 -8.94
N PHE A 89 -13.68 -22.87 -10.01
CA PHE A 89 -12.31 -22.37 -9.97
C PHE A 89 -12.26 -20.91 -9.48
N LEU A 90 -13.02 -20.00 -10.10
CA LEU A 90 -12.99 -18.59 -9.71
C LEU A 90 -13.48 -18.37 -8.28
N GLU A 91 -14.52 -19.08 -7.83
CA GLU A 91 -15.01 -19.00 -6.45
C GLU A 91 -13.98 -19.52 -5.44
N SER A 92 -13.31 -20.63 -5.76
CA SER A 92 -12.28 -21.22 -4.89
C SER A 92 -11.05 -20.32 -4.78
N VAL A 93 -10.55 -19.81 -5.92
CA VAL A 93 -9.41 -18.89 -5.92
C VAL A 93 -9.79 -17.57 -5.25
N LYS A 94 -11.03 -17.10 -5.44
CA LYS A 94 -11.54 -15.88 -4.78
C LYS A 94 -11.51 -16.03 -3.27
N ALA A 95 -11.97 -17.14 -2.73
CA ALA A 95 -11.95 -17.38 -1.29
C ALA A 95 -10.53 -17.28 -0.72
N LEU A 96 -9.54 -17.89 -1.40
CA LEU A 96 -8.12 -17.77 -1.00
C LEU A 96 -7.57 -16.36 -1.14
N ALA A 97 -7.87 -15.67 -2.25
CA ALA A 97 -7.41 -14.31 -2.48
C ALA A 97 -7.99 -13.33 -1.44
N VAL A 98 -9.28 -13.45 -1.14
CA VAL A 98 -9.97 -12.70 -0.09
C VAL A 98 -9.31 -12.97 1.27
N ALA A 99 -9.13 -14.24 1.65
CA ALA A 99 -8.52 -14.61 2.92
C ALA A 99 -7.09 -14.06 3.06
N LYS A 100 -6.29 -14.10 1.98
CA LYS A 100 -4.92 -13.57 1.98
C LYS A 100 -4.89 -12.05 2.09
N VAL A 101 -5.76 -11.34 1.37
CA VAL A 101 -5.88 -9.89 1.49
C VAL A 101 -6.32 -9.52 2.91
N GLU A 102 -7.32 -10.21 3.47
CA GLU A 102 -7.76 -10.00 4.86
C GLU A 102 -6.64 -10.28 5.87
N ALA A 103 -5.85 -11.34 5.68
CA ALA A 103 -4.71 -11.64 6.54
C ALA A 103 -3.65 -10.53 6.49
N ARG A 104 -3.33 -10.00 5.30
CA ARG A 104 -2.44 -8.83 5.15
C ARG A 104 -3.01 -7.59 5.84
N VAL A 105 -4.31 -7.36 5.71
CA VAL A 105 -4.99 -6.25 6.39
C VAL A 105 -4.95 -6.42 7.90
N ARG A 106 -5.13 -7.62 8.44
CA ARG A 106 -5.01 -7.90 9.88
C ARG A 106 -3.58 -7.73 10.39
N LEU A 107 -2.58 -8.17 9.61
CA LEU A 107 -1.17 -7.91 9.93
C LEU A 107 -0.89 -6.41 9.97
N PHE A 108 -1.43 -5.67 9.01
CA PHE A 108 -1.33 -4.22 8.98
C PHE A 108 -2.02 -3.56 10.18
N GLU A 109 -3.23 -4.01 10.54
CA GLU A 109 -3.94 -3.59 11.76
C GLU A 109 -3.12 -3.86 13.03
N SER A 110 -2.47 -5.03 13.10
CA SER A 110 -1.63 -5.40 14.23
C SER A 110 -0.37 -4.52 14.33
N ILE A 111 0.31 -4.28 13.20
CA ILE A 111 1.48 -3.39 13.15
C ILE A 111 1.06 -1.98 13.59
N THR A 112 -0.06 -1.48 13.07
CA THR A 112 -0.54 -0.14 13.41
C THR A 112 -0.96 -0.01 14.88
N SER A 113 -1.59 -1.04 15.46
CA SER A 113 -1.84 -1.07 16.91
C SER A 113 -0.55 -1.12 17.73
N ALA A 114 0.47 -1.84 17.27
CA ALA A 114 1.77 -1.92 17.93
C ALA A 114 2.55 -0.60 17.85
N LEU A 115 2.33 0.22 16.81
CA LEU A 115 2.99 1.52 16.68
C LEU A 115 2.72 2.45 17.86
N GLY A 116 1.49 2.45 18.38
CA GLY A 116 1.17 3.22 19.58
C GLY A 116 2.09 2.87 20.75
N ALA A 117 2.39 1.59 20.96
CA ALA A 117 3.31 1.13 22.00
C ALA A 117 4.79 1.42 21.63
N LEU A 118 5.17 1.27 20.36
CA LEU A 118 6.54 1.53 19.90
C LEU A 118 6.95 2.99 20.10
N PHE A 119 6.02 3.94 19.93
CA PHE A 119 6.29 5.35 20.18
C PHE A 119 6.35 5.73 21.67
N LEU A 120 5.86 4.89 22.59
CA LEU A 120 5.98 5.16 24.04
C LEU A 120 7.41 5.10 24.54
N LEU A 121 8.25 4.23 23.97
CA LEU A 121 9.62 4.06 24.45
C LEU A 121 10.51 5.29 24.16
N PRO A 122 10.51 5.87 22.95
CA PRO A 122 11.17 7.15 22.71
C PRO A 122 10.59 8.30 23.54
N LEU A 123 9.27 8.33 23.76
CA LEU A 123 8.64 9.32 24.64
C LEU A 123 9.07 9.19 26.09
N PHE A 124 9.26 7.96 26.57
CA PHE A 124 9.76 7.67 27.91
C PHE A 124 11.20 8.14 28.08
N PHE A 125 12.06 7.95 27.08
CA PHE A 125 13.43 8.52 27.11
C PHE A 125 13.42 10.04 27.11
N LEU A 126 12.54 10.66 26.32
CA LEU A 126 12.36 12.11 26.30
C LEU A 126 11.91 12.63 27.67
N PHE A 127 11.00 11.92 28.34
CA PHE A 127 10.57 12.22 29.71
C PHE A 127 11.70 12.09 30.74
N LEU A 128 12.46 11.00 30.72
CA LEU A 128 13.55 10.81 31.67
C LEU A 128 14.69 11.83 31.47
N TRP A 129 14.94 12.21 30.22
CA TRP A 129 15.88 13.28 29.89
C TRP A 129 15.39 14.63 30.43
N SER A 130 14.10 14.97 30.24
CA SER A 130 13.57 16.28 30.65
C SER A 130 13.59 16.49 32.16
N ILE A 131 13.40 15.45 32.96
CA ILE A 131 13.52 15.53 34.43
C ILE A 131 14.97 15.38 34.94
N GLY A 132 15.95 15.21 34.05
CA GLY A 132 17.37 15.17 34.40
C GLY A 132 17.86 13.84 34.97
N VAL A 133 17.17 12.71 34.69
CA VAL A 133 17.62 11.36 35.07
C VAL A 133 18.66 10.83 34.07
N PHE A 134 18.55 11.22 32.81
CA PHE A 134 19.46 10.80 31.73
C PHE A 134 20.25 11.98 31.17
N SER A 135 21.58 11.85 31.14
CA SER A 135 22.50 12.80 30.51
C SER A 135 22.87 12.36 29.08
N VAL A 136 21.86 12.21 28.22
CA VAL A 136 22.04 11.82 26.80
C VAL A 136 21.79 13.04 25.92
N ASP A 137 22.53 13.14 24.82
CA ASP A 137 22.31 14.18 23.80
C ASP A 137 20.86 14.10 23.26
N PRO A 138 20.06 15.19 23.33
CA PRO A 138 18.71 15.26 22.77
C PRO A 138 18.62 14.82 21.31
N ALA A 139 19.67 15.06 20.53
CA ALA A 139 19.72 14.65 19.13
C ALA A 139 19.60 13.13 18.96
N LEU A 140 20.16 12.35 19.91
CA LEU A 140 20.05 10.89 19.89
C LEU A 140 18.62 10.43 20.20
N ILE A 141 17.91 11.12 21.09
CA ILE A 141 16.50 10.82 21.39
C ILE A 141 15.64 11.09 20.14
N LEU A 142 15.82 12.24 19.50
CA LEU A 142 15.13 12.56 18.24
C LEU A 142 15.49 11.57 17.11
N ALA A 143 16.75 11.14 17.02
CA ALA A 143 17.18 10.12 16.08
C ALA A 143 16.50 8.77 16.33
N THR A 144 16.28 8.38 17.60
CA THR A 144 15.54 7.15 17.91
C THR A 144 14.08 7.23 17.50
N ILE A 145 13.43 8.40 17.65
CA ILE A 145 12.06 8.64 17.15
C ILE A 145 12.04 8.50 15.63
N ALA A 146 12.99 9.12 14.93
CA ALA A 146 13.07 9.01 13.47
C ALA A 146 13.36 7.57 13.00
N ALA A 147 14.24 6.85 13.69
CA ALA A 147 14.59 5.47 13.37
C ALA A 147 13.41 4.52 13.58
N THR A 148 12.67 4.66 14.69
CA THR A 148 11.45 3.89 14.95
C THR A 148 10.38 4.18 13.90
N ALA A 149 10.20 5.44 13.51
CA ALA A 149 9.29 5.84 12.44
C ALA A 149 9.68 5.26 11.06
N LEU A 150 10.98 5.25 10.72
CA LEU A 150 11.47 4.66 9.48
C LEU A 150 11.29 3.14 9.45
N ALA A 151 11.60 2.45 10.54
CA ALA A 151 11.40 1.00 10.65
C ALA A 151 9.91 0.64 10.54
N ALA A 152 9.05 1.39 11.22
CA ALA A 152 7.61 1.29 11.14
C ALA A 152 7.08 1.52 9.71
N GLY A 153 7.51 2.60 9.08
CA GLY A 153 7.14 2.94 7.71
C GLY A 153 7.57 1.86 6.73
N ALA A 154 8.78 1.33 6.86
CA ALA A 154 9.28 0.23 6.04
C ALA A 154 8.44 -1.05 6.23
N ALA A 155 8.11 -1.41 7.47
CA ALA A 155 7.25 -2.56 7.75
C ALA A 155 5.85 -2.40 7.13
N VAL A 156 5.28 -1.20 7.21
CA VAL A 156 4.00 -0.85 6.58
C VAL A 156 4.07 -0.93 5.05
N VAL A 157 5.13 -0.40 4.43
CA VAL A 157 5.36 -0.51 2.98
C VAL A 157 5.40 -1.98 2.56
N LEU A 158 6.13 -2.83 3.29
CA LEU A 158 6.30 -4.24 2.96
C LEU A 158 5.03 -5.08 3.15
N THR A 159 4.14 -4.69 4.06
CA THR A 159 2.92 -5.44 4.40
C THR A 159 1.66 -4.90 3.72
N SER A 160 1.70 -3.66 3.23
CA SER A 160 0.62 -3.01 2.49
C SER A 160 0.34 -3.72 1.17
N PRO A 161 -0.94 -3.88 0.79
CA PRO A 161 -1.29 -4.29 -0.57
C PRO A 161 -0.91 -3.17 -1.54
N GLN A 162 0.26 -3.30 -2.19
CA GLN A 162 0.76 -2.33 -3.15
C GLN A 162 0.39 -2.73 -4.57
N ASP A 163 -0.37 -1.86 -5.24
CA ASP A 163 -0.57 -1.93 -6.68
C ASP A 163 0.65 -1.42 -7.45
N LEU A 164 1.23 -0.32 -6.95
CA LEU A 164 2.31 0.42 -7.60
C LEU A 164 3.66 0.13 -6.94
N ASN A 165 4.70 -0.07 -7.75
CA ASN A 165 6.06 -0.19 -7.21
C ASN A 165 6.59 1.20 -6.79
N PRO A 166 6.84 1.46 -5.49
CA PRO A 166 7.22 2.79 -5.01
C PRO A 166 8.54 3.28 -5.60
N LEU A 167 9.52 2.40 -5.81
CA LEU A 167 10.81 2.78 -6.38
C LEU A 167 10.67 3.29 -7.81
N ARG A 168 9.79 2.67 -8.61
CA ARG A 168 9.53 3.07 -9.99
C ARG A 168 8.63 4.30 -10.09
N VAL A 169 7.62 4.40 -9.23
CA VAL A 169 6.68 5.53 -9.22
C VAL A 169 7.38 6.81 -8.79
N TYR A 170 8.09 6.77 -7.67
CA TYR A 170 8.73 7.93 -7.09
C TYR A 170 10.10 8.20 -7.74
N SER A 171 10.87 7.18 -8.12
CA SER A 171 12.13 7.37 -8.87
C SER A 171 13.02 8.45 -8.22
N TRP A 172 13.43 9.46 -8.99
CA TRP A 172 14.25 10.59 -8.53
C TRP A 172 13.60 11.48 -7.48
N SER A 173 12.28 11.42 -7.26
CA SER A 173 11.66 12.20 -6.18
C SER A 173 12.07 11.74 -4.78
N ILE A 174 12.50 10.48 -4.62
CA ILE A 174 13.04 10.01 -3.33
C ILE A 174 14.36 10.72 -3.02
N PRO A 175 15.42 10.60 -3.85
CA PRO A 175 16.69 11.28 -3.56
C PRO A 175 16.55 12.81 -3.59
N LEU A 176 15.77 13.40 -4.51
CA LEU A 176 15.54 14.85 -4.53
C LEU A 176 14.78 15.33 -3.28
N GLY A 177 13.78 14.57 -2.84
CA GLY A 177 13.04 14.86 -1.63
C GLY A 177 13.93 14.78 -0.40
N ILE A 178 14.79 13.76 -0.31
CA ILE A 178 15.77 13.64 0.78
C ILE A 178 16.74 14.81 0.78
N LEU A 179 17.32 15.16 -0.38
CA LEU A 179 18.24 16.30 -0.50
C LEU A 179 17.59 17.64 -0.11
N ALA A 180 16.31 17.84 -0.42
CA ALA A 180 15.57 19.01 0.00
C ALA A 180 15.22 18.99 1.50
N ALA A 181 14.92 17.81 2.05
CA ALA A 181 14.48 17.63 3.43
C ALA A 181 15.62 17.67 4.46
N VAL A 182 16.79 17.12 4.14
CA VAL A 182 17.96 17.06 5.04
C VAL A 182 18.37 18.41 5.62
N PRO A 183 18.60 19.48 4.82
CA PRO A 183 18.99 20.77 5.38
C PRO A 183 17.91 21.35 6.30
N LEU A 184 16.63 21.11 5.99
CA LEU A 184 15.52 21.58 6.79
C LEU A 184 15.33 20.79 8.09
N GLY A 185 15.60 19.49 8.08
CA GLY A 185 15.59 18.65 9.27
C GLY A 185 16.76 18.97 10.21
N LEU A 186 17.91 19.34 9.65
CA LEU A 186 19.09 19.73 10.43
C LEU A 186 19.00 21.17 10.96
N LEU A 187 18.41 22.11 10.21
CA LEU A 187 18.45 23.54 10.50
C LEU A 187 17.15 24.14 11.05
N ALA A 188 15.99 23.52 10.82
CA ALA A 188 14.69 24.09 11.17
C ALA A 188 13.87 23.17 12.08
N SER A 189 13.18 22.19 11.52
CA SER A 189 12.44 21.20 12.31
C SER A 189 12.21 19.88 11.55
N PRO A 190 12.20 18.73 12.26
CA PRO A 190 11.94 17.43 11.64
C PRO A 190 10.58 17.32 10.90
N PRO A 191 9.46 17.87 11.41
CA PRO A 191 8.19 17.86 10.67
C PRO A 191 8.24 18.65 9.35
N LEU A 192 9.01 19.74 9.30
CA LEU A 192 9.20 20.54 8.09
C LEU A 192 9.94 19.75 7.00
N ALA A 193 10.94 18.96 7.40
CA ALA A 193 11.64 18.05 6.50
C ALA A 193 10.67 17.02 5.87
N LEU A 194 9.73 16.49 6.66
CA LEU A 194 8.72 15.55 6.16
C LEU A 194 7.75 16.22 5.18
N ALA A 195 7.25 17.42 5.51
CA ALA A 195 6.35 18.17 4.66
C ALA A 195 7.00 18.53 3.32
N THR A 196 8.25 18.98 3.35
CA THR A 196 9.01 19.34 2.15
C THR A 196 9.32 18.14 1.27
N PHE A 197 9.66 16.98 1.85
CA PHE A 197 9.74 15.72 1.10
C PHE A 197 8.41 15.42 0.39
N GLY A 198 7.28 15.54 1.10
CA GLY A 198 5.94 15.34 0.54
C GLY A 198 5.63 16.27 -0.63
N VAL A 199 5.99 17.55 -0.52
CA VAL A 199 5.82 18.55 -1.59
C VAL A 199 6.67 18.23 -2.81
N VAL A 200 7.94 17.87 -2.64
CA VAL A 200 8.83 17.48 -3.75
C VAL A 200 8.30 16.24 -4.46
N ALA A 201 7.88 15.23 -3.69
CA ALA A 201 7.27 14.02 -4.24
C ALA A 201 5.97 14.32 -5.01
N LEU A 202 5.11 15.19 -4.48
CA LEU A 202 3.88 15.60 -5.15
C LEU A 202 4.17 16.40 -6.43
N ALA A 203 5.12 17.33 -6.39
CA ALA A 203 5.52 18.12 -7.55
C ALA A 203 6.07 17.22 -8.67
N TRP A 204 6.90 16.23 -8.32
CA TRP A 204 7.41 15.24 -9.25
C TRP A 204 6.28 14.42 -9.91
N LEU A 205 5.35 13.91 -9.10
CA LEU A 205 4.22 13.13 -9.61
C LEU A 205 3.30 13.97 -10.50
N LYS A 206 3.12 15.25 -10.17
CA LYS A 206 2.33 16.19 -10.99
C LYS A 206 3.03 16.52 -12.30
N ALA A 207 4.33 16.81 -12.26
CA ALA A 207 5.13 17.10 -13.45
C ALA A 207 5.20 15.90 -14.41
N GLY A 208 5.24 14.68 -13.87
CA GLY A 208 5.27 13.45 -14.68
C GLY A 208 3.90 12.90 -15.10
N ASP A 209 2.79 13.58 -14.83
CA ASP A 209 1.41 13.06 -14.99
C ASP A 209 1.25 11.63 -14.42
N ARG A 210 1.76 11.42 -13.20
CA ARG A 210 1.74 10.11 -12.50
C ARG A 210 0.71 10.03 -11.37
N LEU A 211 0.11 11.15 -10.96
CA LEU A 211 -0.87 11.21 -9.87
C LEU A 211 -2.10 10.32 -10.12
N TRP A 212 -2.54 10.21 -11.37
CA TRP A 212 -3.68 9.38 -11.73
C TRP A 212 -3.37 7.87 -11.62
N TRP A 213 -2.11 7.45 -11.54
CA TRP A 213 -1.75 6.03 -11.38
C TRP A 213 -2.37 5.44 -10.10
N PHE A 214 -2.53 6.25 -9.05
CA PHE A 214 -3.18 5.84 -7.80
C PHE A 214 -4.70 5.60 -7.94
N GLN A 215 -5.29 6.00 -9.07
CA GLN A 215 -6.71 5.82 -9.39
C GLN A 215 -6.98 4.59 -10.29
N ILE A 216 -5.93 3.96 -10.85
CA ILE A 216 -6.05 2.82 -11.78
C ILE A 216 -6.95 1.72 -11.19
N ARG A 217 -6.68 1.30 -9.95
CA ARG A 217 -7.49 0.28 -9.26
C ARG A 217 -9.01 0.57 -9.25
N ARG A 218 -9.42 1.85 -9.25
CA ARG A 218 -10.83 2.27 -9.26
C ARG A 218 -11.43 2.25 -10.67
N GLU A 219 -10.62 2.52 -11.69
CA GLU A 219 -11.06 2.54 -13.09
C GLU A 219 -11.16 1.13 -13.70
N VAL A 220 -10.33 0.18 -13.24
CA VAL A 220 -10.20 -1.14 -13.88
C VAL A 220 -11.49 -1.98 -13.85
N PRO A 221 -12.15 -2.23 -12.70
CA PRO A 221 -13.39 -3.00 -12.69
C PRO A 221 -14.52 -2.42 -13.56
N PRO A 222 -14.86 -1.12 -13.49
CA PRO A 222 -15.93 -0.56 -14.33
C PRO A 222 -15.55 -0.54 -15.81
N MET A 223 -14.27 -0.35 -16.16
CA MET A 223 -13.79 -0.43 -17.54
C MET A 223 -13.97 -1.84 -18.12
N LEU A 224 -13.55 -2.88 -17.40
CA LEU A 224 -13.67 -4.27 -17.85
C LEU A 224 -15.14 -4.72 -17.88
N ARG A 225 -15.98 -4.28 -16.93
CA ARG A 225 -17.42 -4.53 -16.97
C ARG A 225 -18.07 -3.92 -18.21
N ALA A 226 -17.73 -2.68 -18.54
CA ALA A 226 -18.23 -2.01 -19.74
C ALA A 226 -17.76 -2.74 -21.01
N THR A 227 -16.51 -3.22 -21.02
CA THR A 227 -15.97 -4.05 -22.12
C THR A 227 -16.81 -5.32 -22.32
N ALA A 228 -17.05 -6.08 -21.24
CA ALA A 228 -17.82 -7.32 -21.30
C ALA A 228 -19.29 -7.08 -21.71
N ALA A 229 -19.90 -6.00 -21.23
CA ALA A 229 -21.27 -5.63 -21.59
C ALA A 229 -21.40 -5.27 -23.08
N MET A 230 -20.53 -4.39 -23.60
CA MET A 230 -20.57 -3.99 -25.01
C MET A 230 -20.24 -5.16 -25.95
N LEU A 231 -19.35 -6.07 -25.54
CA LEU A 231 -19.06 -7.27 -26.30
C LEU A 231 -20.27 -8.22 -26.34
N LYS A 232 -21.00 -8.36 -25.23
CA LYS A 232 -22.27 -9.12 -25.19
C LYS A 232 -23.35 -8.50 -26.08
N GLU A 233 -23.34 -7.19 -26.24
CA GLU A 233 -24.20 -6.45 -27.18
C GLU A 233 -23.75 -6.58 -28.65
N GLY A 234 -22.64 -7.26 -28.94
CA GLY A 234 -22.13 -7.49 -30.29
C GLY A 234 -21.29 -6.34 -30.86
N ALA A 235 -20.84 -5.40 -30.03
CA ALA A 235 -19.96 -4.33 -30.49
C ALA A 235 -18.56 -4.89 -30.85
N PRO A 236 -17.95 -4.48 -31.98
CA PRO A 236 -16.61 -4.93 -32.34
C PRO A 236 -15.56 -4.32 -31.40
N PRO A 237 -14.44 -5.02 -31.13
CA PRO A 237 -13.40 -4.60 -30.18
C PRO A 237 -12.88 -3.17 -30.39
N ASP A 238 -12.70 -2.74 -31.65
CA ASP A 238 -12.19 -1.40 -31.99
C ASP A 238 -13.15 -0.29 -31.54
N VAL A 239 -14.47 -0.52 -31.70
CA VAL A 239 -15.50 0.43 -31.26
C VAL A 239 -15.60 0.46 -29.74
N ILE A 240 -15.45 -0.71 -29.09
CA ILE A 240 -15.39 -0.79 -27.63
C ILE A 240 -14.21 0.04 -27.11
N LEU A 241 -13.01 -0.14 -27.68
CA LEU A 241 -11.83 0.60 -27.25
C LEU A 241 -12.02 2.10 -27.40
N ALA A 242 -12.50 2.57 -28.56
CA ALA A 242 -12.75 3.99 -28.83
C ALA A 242 -13.75 4.62 -27.85
N ARG A 243 -14.80 3.87 -27.45
CA ARG A 243 -15.76 4.32 -26.44
C ARG A 243 -15.17 4.31 -25.02
N LEU A 244 -14.30 3.36 -24.72
CA LEU A 244 -13.65 3.30 -23.41
C LEU A 244 -12.57 4.37 -23.26
N THR A 245 -11.84 4.71 -24.31
CA THR A 245 -10.77 5.73 -24.27
C THR A 245 -11.28 7.13 -23.93
N SER A 246 -12.55 7.44 -24.25
CA SER A 246 -13.16 8.73 -23.89
C SER A 246 -13.60 8.81 -22.43
N LYS A 247 -13.81 7.66 -21.76
CA LYS A 247 -14.34 7.57 -20.40
C LYS A 247 -13.30 7.17 -19.35
N PHE A 248 -12.33 6.34 -19.72
CA PHE A 248 -11.33 5.78 -18.82
C PHE A 248 -9.92 6.11 -19.31
N LYS A 249 -9.13 6.82 -18.49
CA LYS A 249 -7.74 7.12 -18.82
C LYS A 249 -6.91 5.84 -18.92
N THR A 250 -7.23 4.84 -18.09
CA THR A 250 -6.66 3.49 -18.16
C THR A 250 -6.85 2.87 -19.54
N ALA A 251 -8.07 2.91 -20.10
CA ALA A 251 -8.35 2.36 -21.43
C ALA A 251 -7.55 3.06 -22.54
N ALA A 252 -7.47 4.39 -22.48
CA ALA A 252 -6.66 5.17 -23.41
C ALA A 252 -5.19 4.73 -23.38
N LYS A 253 -4.60 4.56 -22.19
CA LYS A 253 -3.20 4.14 -22.05
C LYS A 253 -2.96 2.68 -22.45
N VAL A 254 -3.94 1.81 -22.24
CA VAL A 254 -3.91 0.43 -22.77
C VAL A 254 -3.89 0.44 -24.30
N ALA A 255 -4.74 1.25 -24.94
CA ALA A 255 -4.80 1.37 -26.40
C ALA A 255 -3.47 1.82 -27.03
N TYR A 256 -2.78 2.76 -26.36
CA TYR A 256 -1.48 3.27 -26.83
C TYR A 256 -0.28 2.42 -26.42
N GLY A 257 -0.48 1.24 -25.80
CA GLY A 257 0.61 0.34 -25.43
C GLY A 257 1.56 0.89 -24.36
N TYR A 258 1.10 1.78 -23.49
CA TYR A 258 1.94 2.33 -22.41
C TYR A 258 2.35 1.25 -21.42
N TYR A 259 3.55 1.40 -20.86
CA TYR A 259 3.98 0.63 -19.70
C TYR A 259 3.79 1.45 -18.42
N ILE A 260 3.05 0.91 -17.45
CA ILE A 260 2.83 1.50 -16.14
C ILE A 260 3.18 0.46 -15.08
N PRO A 261 3.99 0.79 -14.05
CA PRO A 261 4.40 -0.14 -13.01
C PRO A 261 3.27 -0.42 -11.99
N SER A 262 2.10 -0.82 -12.48
CA SER A 262 0.89 -1.14 -11.73
C SER A 262 0.43 -2.56 -12.04
N ARG A 263 0.18 -3.34 -10.98
CA ARG A 263 -0.40 -4.69 -11.07
C ARG A 263 -1.77 -4.65 -11.75
N TYR A 264 -2.64 -3.73 -11.34
CA TYR A 264 -3.98 -3.60 -11.89
C TYR A 264 -3.99 -3.08 -13.33
N PHE A 265 -3.03 -2.26 -13.73
CA PHE A 265 -2.91 -1.81 -15.12
C PHE A 265 -2.57 -2.96 -16.06
N VAL A 266 -1.57 -3.77 -15.70
CA VAL A 266 -1.18 -4.94 -16.50
C VAL A 266 -2.34 -5.95 -16.54
N LEU A 267 -2.99 -6.20 -15.39
CA LEU A 267 -4.20 -7.02 -15.32
C LEU A 267 -5.33 -6.50 -16.22
N ALA A 268 -5.52 -5.18 -16.28
CA ALA A 268 -6.55 -4.57 -17.11
C ALA A 268 -6.26 -4.74 -18.60
N LYS A 269 -5.00 -4.55 -19.00
CA LYS A 269 -4.53 -4.81 -20.37
C LYS A 269 -4.73 -6.27 -20.77
N SER A 270 -4.32 -7.20 -19.92
CA SER A 270 -4.43 -8.64 -20.18
C SER A 270 -5.89 -9.11 -20.19
N MET A 271 -6.72 -8.61 -19.27
CA MET A 271 -8.14 -8.95 -19.21
C MET A 271 -8.92 -8.34 -20.37
N TYR A 272 -8.63 -7.09 -20.77
CA TYR A 272 -9.28 -6.51 -21.94
C TYR A 272 -9.05 -7.40 -23.17
N ARG A 273 -7.79 -7.82 -23.39
CA ARG A 273 -7.43 -8.74 -24.47
C ARG A 273 -8.11 -10.10 -24.35
N ALA A 274 -8.11 -10.69 -23.15
CA ALA A 274 -8.79 -11.97 -22.90
C ALA A 274 -10.29 -11.89 -23.19
N ILE A 275 -10.97 -10.82 -22.76
CA ILE A 275 -12.39 -10.62 -23.02
C ILE A 275 -12.65 -10.48 -24.52
N THR A 276 -11.83 -9.72 -25.25
CA THR A 276 -12.02 -9.52 -26.69
C THR A 276 -11.70 -10.76 -27.53
N GLU A 277 -10.74 -11.59 -27.10
CA GLU A 277 -10.32 -12.79 -27.83
C GLU A 277 -11.17 -14.02 -27.50
N ALA A 278 -11.49 -14.23 -26.21
CA ALA A 278 -12.20 -15.42 -25.73
C ALA A 278 -13.72 -15.20 -25.57
N GLY A 279 -14.21 -13.96 -25.64
CA GLY A 279 -15.64 -13.66 -25.54
C GLY A 279 -16.13 -13.33 -24.12
N GLY A 280 -17.37 -12.82 -24.05
CA GLY A 280 -17.92 -12.17 -22.86
C GLY A 280 -18.66 -13.07 -21.85
N VAL A 281 -18.85 -14.37 -22.11
CA VAL A 281 -19.80 -15.21 -21.35
C VAL A 281 -19.41 -15.34 -19.87
N PHE A 282 -18.14 -15.64 -19.58
CA PHE A 282 -17.62 -15.74 -18.20
C PHE A 282 -16.77 -14.54 -17.78
N ALA A 283 -16.58 -13.57 -18.67
CA ALA A 283 -15.88 -12.32 -18.40
C ALA A 283 -16.47 -11.56 -17.21
N ILE A 284 -17.80 -11.58 -17.04
CA ILE A 284 -18.48 -10.87 -15.95
C ILE A 284 -18.05 -11.44 -14.58
N LYS A 285 -18.02 -12.77 -14.42
CA LYS A 285 -17.56 -13.42 -13.17
C LYS A 285 -16.07 -13.12 -12.89
N ALA A 286 -15.25 -13.12 -13.92
CA ALA A 286 -13.84 -12.74 -13.82
C ALA A 286 -13.68 -11.27 -13.39
N VAL A 287 -14.53 -10.36 -13.86
CA VAL A 287 -14.55 -8.95 -13.42
C VAL A 287 -15.07 -8.80 -11.99
N GLU A 288 -16.06 -9.58 -11.58
CA GLU A 288 -16.57 -9.61 -10.19
C GLU A 288 -15.50 -10.11 -9.21
N TYR A 289 -14.69 -11.09 -9.61
CA TYR A 289 -13.50 -11.50 -8.85
C TYR A 289 -12.57 -10.30 -8.62
N ILE A 290 -12.19 -9.58 -9.69
CA ILE A 290 -11.27 -8.44 -9.60
C ILE A 290 -11.88 -7.34 -8.71
N GLN A 291 -13.17 -7.03 -8.91
CA GLN A 291 -13.85 -6.05 -8.09
C GLN A 291 -13.83 -6.43 -6.60
N SER A 292 -14.10 -7.69 -6.27
CA SER A 292 -14.14 -8.11 -4.86
C SER A 292 -12.82 -7.90 -4.13
N ILE A 293 -11.69 -8.20 -4.80
CA ILE A 293 -10.35 -7.96 -4.24
C ILE A 293 -10.12 -6.45 -4.07
N VAL A 294 -10.43 -5.65 -5.08
CA VAL A 294 -10.28 -4.18 -5.03
C VAL A 294 -11.13 -3.57 -3.92
N ASP A 295 -12.37 -4.04 -3.74
CA ASP A 295 -13.31 -3.53 -2.73
C ASP A 295 -12.82 -3.85 -1.31
N ILE A 296 -12.27 -5.05 -1.08
CA ILE A 296 -11.68 -5.41 0.23
C ILE A 296 -10.43 -4.56 0.51
N GLU A 297 -9.52 -4.44 -0.45
CA GLU A 297 -8.33 -3.60 -0.30
C GLU A 297 -8.71 -2.13 -0.02
N ALA A 298 -9.71 -1.60 -0.74
CA ALA A 298 -10.17 -0.23 -0.55
C ALA A 298 -10.89 -0.01 0.79
N SER A 299 -11.72 -0.98 1.20
CA SER A 299 -12.42 -0.97 2.49
C SER A 299 -11.42 -0.97 3.65
N ALA A 300 -10.40 -1.83 3.57
CA ALA A 300 -9.33 -1.90 4.55
C ALA A 300 -8.59 -0.57 4.69
N VAL A 301 -8.11 0.02 3.59
CA VAL A 301 -7.41 1.31 3.61
C VAL A 301 -8.31 2.41 4.21
N ARG A 302 -9.61 2.42 3.88
CA ARG A 302 -10.54 3.41 4.42
C ARG A 302 -10.79 3.22 5.92
N LYS A 303 -10.97 1.97 6.38
CA LYS A 303 -11.10 1.64 7.81
C LYS A 303 -9.87 2.10 8.57
N MET A 304 -8.68 1.86 8.03
CA MET A 304 -7.41 2.27 8.64
C MET A 304 -7.28 3.78 8.73
N ALA A 305 -7.57 4.52 7.66
CA ALA A 305 -7.51 5.99 7.69
C ALA A 305 -8.45 6.58 8.76
N LYS A 306 -9.63 5.98 8.97
CA LYS A 306 -10.55 6.38 10.04
C LYS A 306 -10.00 6.07 11.44
N GLN A 307 -9.44 4.88 11.64
CA GLN A 307 -8.81 4.52 12.92
C GLN A 307 -7.60 5.42 13.21
N ALA A 308 -6.77 5.69 12.20
CA ALA A 308 -5.65 6.61 12.29
C ALA A 308 -6.09 7.99 12.79
N ALA A 309 -7.16 8.54 12.21
CA ALA A 309 -7.72 9.83 12.62
C ALA A 309 -8.23 9.81 14.08
N ALA A 310 -8.90 8.74 14.50
CA ALA A 310 -9.40 8.59 15.87
C ALA A 310 -8.24 8.50 16.89
N PHE A 311 -7.24 7.67 16.60
CA PHE A 311 -6.06 7.56 17.45
C PHE A 311 -5.20 8.82 17.42
N PHE A 312 -5.12 9.53 16.29
CA PHE A 312 -4.41 10.79 16.19
C PHE A 312 -4.97 11.85 17.16
N LEU A 313 -6.30 11.96 17.27
CA LEU A 313 -6.92 12.88 18.22
C LEU A 313 -6.59 12.52 19.67
N LEU A 314 -6.72 11.23 20.03
CA LEU A 314 -6.39 10.74 21.37
C LEU A 314 -4.90 10.92 21.69
N PHE A 315 -4.04 10.63 20.72
CA PHE A 315 -2.59 10.75 20.83
C PHE A 315 -2.18 12.22 21.01
N THR A 316 -2.76 13.14 20.23
CA THR A 316 -2.49 14.58 20.34
C THR A 316 -2.93 15.11 21.71
N ALA A 317 -4.09 14.67 22.22
CA ALA A 317 -4.53 15.01 23.57
C ALA A 317 -3.57 14.49 24.65
N ALA A 318 -3.12 13.24 24.54
CA ALA A 318 -2.13 12.65 25.45
C ALA A 318 -0.79 13.39 25.40
N VAL A 319 -0.34 13.76 24.21
CA VAL A 319 0.86 14.58 23.96
C VAL A 319 0.77 15.92 24.68
N LEU A 320 -0.38 16.61 24.61
CA LEU A 320 -0.57 17.89 25.30
C LEU A 320 -0.56 17.75 26.82
N VAL A 321 -1.23 16.72 27.35
CA VAL A 321 -1.21 16.44 28.79
C VAL A 321 0.20 16.11 29.27
N LEU A 322 0.93 15.28 28.53
CA LEU A 322 2.30 14.90 28.85
C LEU A 322 3.24 16.10 28.80
N ALA A 323 3.10 16.95 27.77
CA ALA A 323 3.87 18.17 27.64
C ALA A 323 3.67 19.11 28.84
N PHE A 324 2.41 19.35 29.21
CA PHE A 324 2.08 20.18 30.37
C PHE A 324 2.59 19.57 31.68
N SER A 325 2.43 18.25 31.86
CA SER A 325 2.92 17.52 33.03
C SER A 325 4.45 17.60 33.15
N VAL A 326 5.18 17.50 32.03
CA VAL A 326 6.65 17.62 32.04
C VAL A 326 7.07 19.05 32.34
N ALA A 327 6.48 20.03 31.67
CA ALA A 327 6.80 21.44 31.88
C ALA A 327 6.59 21.88 33.34
N THR A 328 5.44 21.52 33.93
CA THR A 328 5.15 21.78 35.35
C THR A 328 6.13 21.07 36.29
N SER A 329 6.50 19.82 35.98
CA SER A 329 7.48 19.07 36.79
C SER A 329 8.87 19.68 36.72
N VAL A 330 9.32 20.12 35.54
CA VAL A 330 10.63 20.75 35.35
C VAL A 330 10.71 22.09 36.05
N HIS A 331 9.66 22.92 35.96
CA HIS A 331 9.58 24.17 36.74
C HIS A 331 9.69 23.92 38.25
N ALA A 332 8.90 22.97 38.77
CA ALA A 332 8.94 22.62 40.19
C ALA A 332 10.31 22.05 40.63
N LEU A 333 10.98 21.30 39.75
CA LEU A 333 12.32 20.75 40.00
C LEU A 333 13.41 21.82 39.94
N GLN A 334 13.30 22.82 39.05
CA GLN A 334 14.23 23.95 39.02
C GLN A 334 14.15 24.79 40.30
N ASP A 335 12.93 25.04 40.78
CA ASP A 335 12.70 25.78 42.03
C ASP A 335 13.19 25.02 43.28
N SER A 336 13.29 23.69 43.21
CA SER A 336 13.73 22.80 44.31
C SER A 336 15.13 22.19 44.12
N SER A 337 15.84 22.55 43.05
CA SER A 337 17.12 21.97 42.62
C SER A 337 18.26 22.11 43.63
N ALA A 338 18.14 23.04 44.59
CA ALA A 338 19.10 23.19 45.69
C ALA A 338 19.06 22.02 46.71
N VAL A 339 18.02 21.18 46.69
CA VAL A 339 17.75 20.19 47.77
C VAL A 339 17.79 18.73 47.28
N ASN A 340 17.77 18.44 45.98
CA ASN A 340 17.66 17.07 45.48
C ASN A 340 18.83 16.67 44.53
N PRO A 341 19.75 15.78 44.96
CA PRO A 341 20.93 15.40 44.17
C PRO A 341 20.66 14.37 43.06
N PHE A 342 19.44 13.83 42.98
CA PHE A 342 19.09 12.78 42.01
C PHE A 342 18.59 13.30 40.66
N PHE A 343 18.18 14.57 40.58
CA PHE A 343 17.60 15.16 39.37
C PHE A 343 18.36 16.44 39.02
N THR A 344 18.96 16.46 37.82
CA THR A 344 19.61 17.66 37.26
C THR A 344 18.88 18.07 35.97
N PRO A 345 17.67 18.64 36.07
CA PRO A 345 16.88 18.97 34.89
C PRO A 345 17.61 20.02 34.04
N PRO A 346 17.57 19.90 32.70
CA PRO A 346 18.04 20.96 31.81
C PRO A 346 17.28 22.27 32.01
N PRO A 347 17.78 23.40 31.45
CA PRO A 347 17.04 24.66 31.40
C PRO A 347 15.65 24.49 30.78
N TYR A 348 14.67 25.24 31.30
CA TYR A 348 13.26 25.06 30.90
C TYR A 348 13.06 25.32 29.40
N ASP A 349 13.70 26.36 28.88
CA ASP A 349 13.63 26.71 27.46
C ASP A 349 14.17 25.60 26.55
N GLU A 350 15.23 24.92 26.98
CA GLU A 350 15.81 23.78 26.24
C GLU A 350 14.85 22.58 26.28
N VAL A 351 14.26 22.29 27.44
CA VAL A 351 13.24 21.23 27.56
C VAL A 351 12.03 21.54 26.69
N ARG A 352 11.52 22.78 26.73
CA ARG A 352 10.39 23.23 25.93
C ARG A 352 10.63 23.03 24.43
N GLU A 353 11.80 23.39 23.93
CA GLU A 353 12.14 23.25 22.52
C GLU A 353 12.27 21.78 22.10
N VAL A 354 13.05 20.98 22.84
CA VAL A 354 13.29 19.56 22.55
C VAL A 354 12.00 18.75 22.66
N LEU A 355 11.19 19.02 23.68
CA LEU A 355 9.92 18.34 23.90
C LEU A 355 8.90 18.68 22.81
N SER A 356 8.82 19.95 22.39
CA SER A 356 7.97 20.36 21.27
C SER A 356 8.38 19.67 19.97
N LYS A 357 9.69 19.62 19.66
CA LYS A 357 10.25 18.94 18.48
C LYS A 357 10.07 17.42 18.52
N GLY A 358 10.25 16.80 19.68
CA GLY A 358 10.09 15.35 19.85
C GLY A 358 8.64 14.93 19.69
N LEU A 359 7.71 15.62 20.35
CA LEU A 359 6.28 15.33 20.27
C LEU A 359 5.71 15.63 18.88
N SER A 360 6.16 16.71 18.23
CA SER A 360 5.78 17.01 16.85
C SER A 360 6.28 15.97 15.87
N LEU A 361 7.51 15.48 16.03
CA LEU A 361 8.09 14.42 15.20
C LEU A 361 7.36 13.09 15.37
N VAL A 362 7.03 12.70 16.61
CA VAL A 362 6.21 11.50 16.84
C VAL A 362 4.86 11.63 16.16
N THR A 363 4.22 12.80 16.30
CA THR A 363 2.91 13.07 15.70
C THR A 363 2.97 13.02 14.17
N ALA A 364 3.97 13.66 13.57
CA ALA A 364 4.19 13.63 12.12
C ALA A 364 4.42 12.20 11.61
N SER A 365 5.27 11.45 12.32
CA SER A 365 5.63 10.08 12.00
C SER A 365 4.43 9.15 12.08
N TYR A 366 3.63 9.28 13.14
CA TYR A 366 2.42 8.50 13.33
C TYR A 366 1.46 8.71 12.15
N VAL A 367 1.08 9.95 11.86
CA VAL A 367 0.17 10.27 10.74
C VAL A 367 0.72 9.79 9.41
N ALA A 368 2.00 10.02 9.16
CA ALA A 368 2.63 9.61 7.91
C ALA A 368 2.57 8.09 7.72
N VAL A 369 3.01 7.31 8.72
CA VAL A 369 3.04 5.83 8.63
C VAL A 369 1.65 5.26 8.33
N PHE A 370 0.61 5.77 8.98
CA PHE A 370 -0.77 5.32 8.74
C PHE A 370 -1.30 5.63 7.34
N LEU A 371 -0.84 6.72 6.73
CA LEU A 371 -1.30 7.17 5.43
C LEU A 371 -0.47 6.62 4.26
N ILE A 372 0.62 5.89 4.52
CA ILE A 372 1.47 5.27 3.49
C ILE A 372 0.66 4.50 2.43
N PRO A 373 -0.39 3.70 2.76
CA PRO A 373 -1.18 2.99 1.76
C PRO A 373 -1.90 3.89 0.75
N MET A 374 -2.07 5.18 1.04
CA MET A 374 -2.62 6.18 0.12
C MET A 374 -1.54 6.79 -0.80
N GLY A 375 -0.26 6.63 -0.43
CA GLY A 375 0.90 7.09 -1.16
C GLY A 375 1.84 7.92 -0.29
N LEU A 376 3.15 7.69 -0.43
CA LEU A 376 4.22 8.40 0.30
C LEU A 376 4.11 9.93 0.23
N HIS A 377 3.73 10.49 -0.92
CA HIS A 377 3.56 11.94 -1.08
C HIS A 377 2.46 12.52 -0.17
N GLN A 378 1.29 11.87 -0.09
CA GLN A 378 0.20 12.30 0.78
C GLN A 378 0.54 12.05 2.25
N ALA A 379 1.12 10.88 2.55
CA ALA A 379 1.56 10.52 3.88
C ALA A 379 2.54 11.53 4.47
N ALA A 380 3.61 11.84 3.74
CA ALA A 380 4.64 12.77 4.19
C ALA A 380 4.13 14.21 4.28
N LEU A 381 3.29 14.65 3.33
CA LEU A 381 2.73 15.99 3.36
C LEU A 381 1.78 16.17 4.54
N ILE A 382 0.80 15.28 4.70
CA ILE A 382 -0.20 15.38 5.77
C ILE A 382 0.43 15.15 7.14
N GLY A 383 1.36 14.20 7.25
CA GLY A 383 2.12 13.98 8.49
C GLY A 383 2.96 15.19 8.87
N GLY A 384 3.69 15.77 7.91
CA GLY A 384 4.55 16.92 8.15
C GLY A 384 3.76 18.15 8.57
N THR A 385 2.64 18.42 7.89
CA THR A 385 1.76 19.55 8.27
C THR A 385 1.12 19.33 9.64
N ALA A 386 0.67 18.12 9.97
CA ALA A 386 0.14 17.80 11.29
C ALA A 386 1.19 18.01 12.40
N GLY A 387 2.42 17.55 12.18
CA GLY A 387 3.52 17.77 13.11
C GLY A 387 3.84 19.25 13.30
N LEU A 388 3.91 20.03 12.22
CA LEU A 388 4.16 21.48 12.29
C LEU A 388 3.09 22.21 13.10
N LEU A 389 1.82 21.87 12.92
CA LEU A 389 0.73 22.46 13.70
C LEU A 389 0.85 22.13 15.19
N VAL A 390 1.21 20.90 15.52
CA VAL A 390 1.43 20.47 16.92
C VAL A 390 2.65 21.16 17.52
N GLU A 391 3.73 21.31 16.76
CA GLU A 391 4.94 22.03 17.20
C GLU A 391 4.62 23.49 17.53
N GLN A 392 3.92 24.19 16.63
CA GLN A 392 3.52 25.59 16.85
C GLN A 392 2.60 25.74 18.05
N LEU A 393 1.65 24.82 18.22
CA LEU A 393 0.70 24.84 19.33
C LEU A 393 1.40 24.56 20.67
N LEU A 394 2.34 23.60 20.72
CA LEU A 394 3.12 23.32 21.92
C LEU A 394 4.01 24.50 22.31
N LEU A 395 4.69 25.11 21.34
CA LEU A 395 5.52 26.31 21.59
C LEU A 395 4.70 27.51 22.06
N GLN A 396 3.39 27.59 21.81
CA GLN A 396 2.57 28.69 22.30
C GLN A 396 2.01 28.46 23.71
N ILE A 397 1.83 27.19 24.10
CA ILE A 397 1.15 26.80 25.35
C ILE A 397 2.14 26.48 26.48
N LEU A 398 3.32 25.94 26.13
CA LEU A 398 4.47 25.79 27.02
C LEU A 398 5.30 27.07 27.06
#